data_AF-A0A7W0YJ19-F1
#
_entry.id   AF-A0A7W0YJ19-F1
#
_cell.length_a   1.000
_cell.length_b   1.000
_cell.length_c   1.000
_cell.angle_alpha   90.00
_cell.angle_beta   90.00
_cell.angle_gamma   90.00
#
_symmetry.space_group_name_H-M   'P 1'
#
loop_
_entity.id
_entity.type
_entity.pdbx_description
1 polymer ?
#
loop_
_entity_poly.entity_id
_entity_poly.type
_entity_poly.pdbx_seq_one_letter_code
_entity_poly.pdbx_strand_id
1 'polypeptide(L)'
;TTGASWQASYHVVLGGKEARVTGKAVLESQALRVENAEVQLLAGEVGRAEKDMPPPRPMLRAEVAEARADFSGAVEQRVGEFHVYSLPGRSTLLPGLTTAVALFEPAGVPYEKNYVVHGLVPYWGYLPQQGDETEAPVEVSYTLKRPRKTGFGDRPLPGGVARMFQADSTGRLQMVGEAAVDHTPAGDDLRLTAGNAFDLTARRVQTAYVTRRDSTRTGIRTIAMADYRVTIRNATDSAATVDVLEERAGEWTVISSSVPAEKVSSTITRFRVRVPARGEAQVTYRIRVVWW
;
A
#
# COMPACT_ATOMS: atom_id res chain seq x y z
N THR A 1 -14.74 -7.04 -19.67
CA THR A 1 -15.61 -6.86 -20.86
C THR A 1 -16.85 -6.08 -20.44
N THR A 2 -17.76 -5.74 -21.35
CA THR A 2 -18.98 -4.94 -21.04
C THR A 2 -20.05 -5.69 -20.23
N GLY A 3 -19.81 -6.94 -19.81
CA GLY A 3 -20.75 -7.72 -19.00
C GLY A 3 -20.11 -8.62 -17.93
N ALA A 4 -18.77 -8.64 -17.83
CA ALA A 4 -18.03 -9.35 -16.80
C ALA A 4 -16.71 -8.63 -16.48
N SER A 5 -16.38 -8.55 -15.20
CA SER A 5 -15.13 -8.00 -14.67
C SER A 5 -14.53 -8.95 -13.65
N TRP A 6 -13.21 -8.90 -13.50
CA TRP A 6 -12.55 -9.67 -12.46
C TRP A 6 -11.52 -8.82 -11.74
N GLN A 7 -11.22 -9.18 -10.49
CA GLN A 7 -10.17 -8.59 -9.68
C GLN A 7 -9.47 -9.68 -8.86
N ALA A 8 -8.19 -9.47 -8.50
CA ALA A 8 -7.55 -10.35 -7.54
C ALA A 8 -8.02 -10.03 -6.11
N SER A 9 -8.18 -11.07 -5.30
CA SER A 9 -8.53 -11.01 -3.89
C SER A 9 -7.53 -11.86 -3.12
N TYR A 10 -6.75 -11.20 -2.28
CA TYR A 10 -5.71 -11.83 -1.46
C TYR A 10 -6.15 -11.90 0.00
N HIS A 11 -5.94 -13.05 0.64
CA HIS A 11 -6.03 -13.17 2.09
C HIS A 11 -4.64 -13.44 2.65
N VAL A 12 -4.22 -12.60 3.59
CA VAL A 12 -2.92 -12.65 4.22
C VAL A 12 -3.13 -12.91 5.71
N VAL A 13 -2.84 -14.13 6.16
CA VAL A 13 -2.90 -14.48 7.58
C VAL A 13 -1.51 -14.30 8.18
N LEU A 14 -1.35 -13.27 9.01
CA LEU A 14 -0.11 -12.88 9.67
C LEU A 14 0.17 -13.84 10.84
N GLY A 15 1.31 -14.53 10.77
CA GLY A 15 1.83 -15.39 11.84
C GLY A 15 2.93 -14.70 12.66
N GLY A 16 3.86 -15.47 13.23
CA GLY A 16 4.96 -14.91 14.03
C GLY A 16 6.07 -14.26 13.18
N LYS A 17 6.60 -14.99 12.20
CA LYS A 17 7.67 -14.53 11.28
C LYS A 17 7.30 -14.64 9.80
N GLU A 18 6.23 -15.37 9.53
CA GLU A 18 5.74 -15.64 8.17
C GLU A 18 4.24 -15.38 8.13
N ALA A 19 3.77 -14.98 6.97
CA ALA A 19 2.37 -14.85 6.64
C ALA A 19 1.98 -15.97 5.68
N ARG A 20 0.77 -16.50 5.85
CA ARG A 20 0.16 -17.39 4.86
C ARG A 20 -0.67 -16.57 3.89
N VAL A 21 -0.31 -16.60 2.61
CA VAL A 21 -0.95 -15.84 1.55
C VAL A 21 -1.76 -16.78 0.67
N THR A 22 -3.01 -16.43 0.43
CA THR A 22 -3.85 -17.05 -0.62
C THR A 22 -4.32 -15.97 -1.58
N GLY A 23 -4.35 -16.29 -2.88
CA GLY A 23 -4.82 -15.39 -3.93
C GLY A 23 -5.90 -16.08 -4.75
N LYS A 24 -7.02 -15.38 -4.96
CA LYS A 24 -8.08 -15.82 -5.87
C LYS A 24 -8.39 -14.73 -6.88
N ALA A 25 -8.67 -15.10 -8.11
CA ALA A 25 -9.35 -14.23 -9.06
C ALA A 25 -10.85 -14.34 -8.82
N VAL A 26 -11.49 -13.20 -8.56
CA VAL A 26 -12.94 -13.11 -8.37
C VAL A 26 -13.53 -12.53 -9.63
N LEU A 27 -14.28 -13.35 -10.36
CA LEU A 27 -15.00 -13.00 -11.58
C LEU A 27 -16.46 -12.73 -11.24
N GLU A 28 -16.91 -11.51 -11.51
CA GLU A 28 -18.29 -11.10 -11.39
C GLU A 28 -18.92 -10.99 -12.78
N SER A 29 -19.97 -11.78 -13.03
CA SER A 29 -20.78 -11.67 -14.23
C SER A 29 -22.08 -10.94 -13.92
N GLN A 30 -22.25 -9.73 -14.46
CA GLN A 30 -23.48 -8.95 -14.25
C GLN A 30 -24.52 -9.24 -15.33
N ALA A 31 -24.08 -9.48 -16.56
CA ALA A 31 -24.97 -9.68 -17.72
C ALA A 31 -24.56 -10.85 -18.61
N LEU A 32 -23.39 -11.45 -18.36
CA LEU A 32 -22.86 -12.47 -19.24
C LEU A 32 -23.45 -13.84 -18.87
N ARG A 33 -24.27 -14.38 -19.77
CA ARG A 33 -24.71 -15.78 -19.75
C ARG A 33 -23.94 -16.56 -20.82
N VAL A 34 -23.02 -17.41 -20.39
CA VAL A 34 -22.28 -18.29 -21.29
C VAL A 34 -22.15 -19.66 -20.61
N GLU A 35 -22.65 -20.69 -21.28
CA GLU A 35 -22.55 -22.07 -20.79
C GLU A 35 -21.33 -22.76 -21.41
N ASN A 36 -20.67 -23.62 -20.64
CA ASN A 36 -19.56 -24.45 -21.11
C ASN A 36 -18.41 -23.68 -21.78
N ALA A 37 -18.04 -22.51 -21.25
CA ALA A 37 -16.94 -21.71 -21.76
C ALA A 37 -15.58 -22.11 -21.17
N GLU A 38 -14.55 -22.04 -22.00
CA GLU A 38 -13.17 -21.91 -21.53
C GLU A 38 -12.94 -20.46 -21.13
N VAL A 39 -12.55 -20.23 -19.89
CA VAL A 39 -12.41 -18.88 -19.32
C VAL A 39 -10.93 -18.58 -19.13
N GLN A 40 -10.49 -17.46 -19.69
CA GLN A 40 -9.15 -16.92 -19.54
C GLN A 40 -9.24 -15.52 -18.94
N LEU A 41 -8.50 -15.30 -17.85
CA LEU A 41 -8.45 -14.03 -17.16
C LEU A 41 -7.15 -13.31 -17.50
N LEU A 42 -7.26 -12.15 -18.13
CA LEU A 42 -6.10 -11.34 -18.51
C LEU A 42 -5.81 -10.31 -17.42
N ALA A 43 -4.60 -10.31 -16.89
CA ALA A 43 -4.06 -9.32 -15.97
C ALA A 43 -3.08 -8.38 -16.69
N GLY A 44 -3.26 -7.09 -16.47
CA GLY A 44 -2.50 -5.99 -17.08
C GLY A 44 -3.41 -4.90 -17.63
N GLU A 45 -2.84 -3.76 -18.01
CA GLU A 45 -3.59 -2.62 -18.54
C GLU A 45 -3.89 -2.80 -20.02
N VAL A 46 -5.08 -3.33 -20.33
CA VAL A 46 -5.53 -3.46 -21.71
C VAL A 46 -6.04 -2.11 -22.20
N GLY A 47 -5.33 -1.48 -23.12
CA GLY A 47 -5.83 -0.32 -23.85
C GLY A 47 -7.14 -0.68 -24.55
N ARG A 48 -8.25 -0.08 -24.11
CA ARG A 48 -9.54 -0.18 -24.81
C ARG A 48 -9.72 1.07 -25.64
N ALA A 49 -9.96 0.91 -26.94
CA ALA A 49 -10.45 2.01 -27.75
C ALA A 49 -11.84 2.38 -27.23
N GLU A 50 -11.96 3.53 -26.57
CA GLU A 50 -13.23 4.08 -26.11
C GLU A 50 -14.12 4.33 -27.34
N LYS A 51 -15.30 3.73 -27.37
CA LYS A 51 -16.43 4.28 -28.13
C LYS A 51 -17.22 5.11 -27.13
N ASP A 52 -17.36 6.41 -27.41
CA ASP A 52 -18.23 7.34 -26.69
C ASP A 52 -19.55 6.65 -26.34
N MET A 53 -19.73 6.33 -25.06
CA MET A 53 -21.00 5.83 -24.53
C MET A 53 -21.46 6.76 -23.40
N PRO A 54 -22.73 7.19 -23.42
CA PRO A 54 -23.27 8.07 -22.38
C PRO A 54 -23.34 7.36 -21.02
N PRO A 55 -23.30 8.12 -19.91
CA PRO A 55 -23.20 7.56 -18.56
C PRO A 55 -24.44 6.72 -18.19
N PRO A 56 -24.27 5.57 -17.50
CA PRO A 56 -25.39 4.73 -17.08
C PRO A 56 -26.20 5.39 -15.97
N ARG A 57 -27.54 5.26 -16.05
CA ARG A 57 -28.49 5.69 -15.01
C ARG A 57 -28.47 4.72 -13.82
N PRO A 58 -28.67 5.19 -12.58
CA PRO A 58 -28.69 4.32 -11.41
C PRO A 58 -29.94 3.43 -11.43
N MET A 59 -29.74 2.11 -11.45
CA MET A 59 -30.79 1.12 -11.12
C MET A 59 -30.71 0.73 -9.65
N LEU A 60 -31.87 0.56 -9.01
CA LEU A 60 -32.01 0.08 -7.64
C LEU A 60 -31.29 -1.26 -7.44
N ARG A 61 -30.46 -1.35 -6.38
CA ARG A 61 -29.90 -2.61 -5.89
C ARG A 61 -31.03 -3.48 -5.34
N ALA A 62 -31.21 -4.67 -5.91
CA ALA A 62 -31.93 -5.76 -5.27
C ALA A 62 -30.93 -6.58 -4.43
N GLU A 63 -31.34 -6.99 -3.23
CA GLU A 63 -30.66 -8.00 -2.42
C GLU A 63 -30.61 -9.34 -3.19
N VAL A 64 -29.44 -9.99 -3.21
CA VAL A 64 -29.25 -11.31 -3.83
C VAL A 64 -28.59 -12.24 -2.82
N ALA A 65 -29.15 -13.46 -2.72
CA ALA A 65 -28.64 -14.57 -1.93
C ALA A 65 -27.39 -15.21 -2.57
N GLU A 66 -26.35 -15.47 -1.77
CA GLU A 66 -25.10 -16.10 -2.23
C GLU A 66 -25.24 -17.62 -2.43
N ALA A 67 -24.80 -18.10 -3.59
CA ALA A 67 -24.30 -19.47 -3.78
C ALA A 67 -22.87 -19.37 -4.31
N ARG A 68 -21.92 -20.02 -3.62
CA ARG A 68 -20.49 -20.02 -3.95
C ARG A 68 -20.08 -21.36 -4.56
N ALA A 69 -19.35 -21.31 -5.67
CA ALA A 69 -18.62 -22.45 -6.21
C ALA A 69 -17.12 -22.13 -6.19
N ASP A 70 -16.32 -22.99 -5.56
CA ASP A 70 -14.85 -22.88 -5.49
C ASP A 70 -14.23 -23.81 -6.55
N PHE A 71 -13.35 -23.28 -7.40
CA PHE A 71 -12.53 -24.05 -8.34
C PHE A 71 -11.03 -23.87 -8.03
N SER A 72 -10.26 -24.96 -8.09
CA SER A 72 -8.81 -24.97 -7.84
C SER A 72 -7.99 -25.05 -9.12
N GLY A 73 -6.96 -24.22 -9.26
CA GLY A 73 -5.82 -24.46 -10.16
C GLY A 73 -5.86 -23.74 -11.50
N ALA A 74 -5.85 -22.41 -11.51
CA ALA A 74 -5.61 -21.67 -12.75
C ALA A 74 -4.18 -21.88 -13.27
N VAL A 75 -4.02 -22.04 -14.58
CA VAL A 75 -2.69 -22.10 -15.23
C VAL A 75 -2.33 -20.71 -15.74
N GLU A 76 -1.24 -20.18 -15.23
CA GLU A 76 -0.70 -18.89 -15.66
C GLU A 76 0.17 -19.04 -16.92
N GLN A 77 -0.04 -18.18 -17.91
CA GLN A 77 0.80 -18.05 -19.10
C GLN A 77 1.04 -16.57 -19.42
N ARG A 78 2.30 -16.20 -19.71
CA ARG A 78 2.62 -14.87 -20.25
C ARG A 78 2.26 -14.81 -21.74
N VAL A 79 1.52 -13.78 -22.15
CA VAL A 79 1.21 -13.48 -23.56
C VAL A 79 1.54 -12.01 -23.82
N GLY A 80 2.65 -11.76 -24.52
CA GLY A 80 3.19 -10.41 -24.67
C GLY A 80 3.54 -9.80 -23.31
N GLU A 81 2.99 -8.62 -23.02
CA GLU A 81 3.15 -7.90 -21.73
C GLU A 81 2.03 -8.18 -20.71
N PHE A 82 1.16 -9.16 -20.99
CA PHE A 82 0.04 -9.53 -20.13
C PHE A 82 0.21 -10.92 -19.54
N HIS A 83 -0.49 -11.17 -18.43
CA HIS A 83 -0.55 -12.49 -17.79
C HIS A 83 -1.96 -13.06 -17.93
N VAL A 84 -2.07 -14.23 -18.56
CA VAL A 84 -3.32 -14.96 -18.75
C VAL A 84 -3.42 -16.07 -17.71
N TYR A 85 -4.50 -16.08 -16.94
CA TYR A 85 -4.84 -17.14 -16.01
C TYR A 85 -6.00 -17.95 -16.60
N SER A 86 -5.71 -19.16 -17.07
CA SER A 86 -6.72 -20.07 -17.63
C SER A 86 -7.38 -20.86 -16.51
N LEU A 87 -8.70 -20.79 -16.42
CA LEU A 87 -9.47 -21.60 -15.46
C LEU A 87 -9.43 -23.07 -15.90
N PRO A 88 -9.33 -24.02 -14.96
CA PRO A 88 -9.38 -25.43 -15.29
C PRO A 88 -10.79 -25.86 -15.69
N GLY A 89 -10.89 -26.54 -16.84
CA GLY A 89 -12.17 -27.07 -17.34
C GLY A 89 -13.09 -26.01 -17.96
N ARG A 90 -14.32 -26.43 -18.27
CA ARG A 90 -15.35 -25.55 -18.82
C ARG A 90 -16.23 -25.02 -17.69
N SER A 91 -16.43 -23.70 -17.67
CA SER A 91 -17.22 -23.00 -16.67
C SER A 91 -18.49 -22.42 -17.30
N THR A 92 -19.59 -22.49 -16.55
CA THR A 92 -20.83 -21.81 -16.91
C THR A 92 -20.91 -20.50 -16.14
N LEU A 93 -20.90 -19.39 -16.88
CA LEU A 93 -21.05 -18.05 -16.35
C LEU A 93 -22.53 -17.67 -16.45
N LEU A 94 -23.16 -17.41 -15.30
CA LEU A 94 -24.54 -16.94 -15.23
C LEU A 94 -24.56 -15.50 -14.71
N PRO A 95 -25.52 -14.67 -15.14
CA PRO A 95 -25.73 -13.35 -14.55
C PRO A 95 -25.99 -13.47 -13.04
N GLY A 96 -25.28 -12.68 -12.24
CA GLY A 96 -25.33 -12.70 -10.77
C GLY A 96 -24.45 -13.76 -10.11
N LEU A 97 -23.79 -14.64 -10.87
CA LEU A 97 -22.87 -15.62 -10.32
C LEU A 97 -21.47 -15.01 -10.12
N THR A 98 -20.95 -15.14 -8.91
CA THR A 98 -19.55 -14.82 -8.58
C THR A 98 -18.74 -16.11 -8.62
N THR A 99 -17.73 -16.17 -9.50
CA THR A 99 -16.81 -17.32 -9.60
C THR A 99 -15.47 -16.94 -9.01
N ALA A 100 -14.97 -17.71 -8.05
CA ALA A 100 -13.65 -17.49 -7.46
C ALA A 100 -12.71 -18.64 -7.84
N VAL A 101 -11.54 -18.31 -8.39
CA VAL A 101 -10.54 -19.30 -8.81
C VAL A 101 -9.20 -19.00 -8.16
N ALA A 102 -8.58 -20.03 -7.58
CA ALA A 102 -7.24 -19.89 -7.00
C ALA A 102 -6.22 -19.48 -8.07
N LEU A 103 -5.50 -18.39 -7.81
CA LEU A 103 -4.39 -17.92 -8.66
C LEU A 103 -3.13 -18.75 -8.43
N PHE A 104 -2.94 -19.26 -7.21
CA PHE A 104 -1.81 -20.09 -6.80
C PHE A 104 -2.13 -20.86 -5.53
N GLU A 105 -1.37 -21.93 -5.30
CA GLU A 105 -1.41 -22.68 -4.03
C GLU A 105 -0.98 -21.80 -2.85
N PRO A 106 -1.64 -21.91 -1.68
CA PRO A 106 -1.30 -21.12 -0.50
C PRO A 106 0.20 -21.12 -0.18
N ALA A 107 0.78 -19.94 -0.03
CA ALA A 107 2.22 -19.76 0.19
C ALA A 107 2.51 -19.22 1.59
N GLY A 108 3.56 -19.75 2.24
CA GLY A 108 4.19 -19.12 3.40
C GLY A 108 5.23 -18.11 2.94
N VAL A 109 5.18 -16.89 3.46
CA VAL A 109 6.01 -15.78 3.00
C VAL A 109 6.54 -15.00 4.21
N PRO A 110 7.87 -14.81 4.33
CA PRO A 110 8.42 -13.93 5.37
C PRO A 110 7.90 -12.51 5.21
N TYR A 111 7.68 -11.80 6.30
CA TYR A 111 7.25 -10.42 6.24
C TYR A 111 7.86 -9.55 7.32
N GLU A 112 7.87 -8.25 7.07
CA GLU A 112 8.27 -7.22 8.01
C GLU A 112 7.06 -6.35 8.36
N LYS A 113 6.87 -6.07 9.66
CA LYS A 113 5.90 -5.06 10.12
C LYS A 113 6.64 -3.74 10.29
N ASN A 114 6.16 -2.70 9.62
CA ASN A 114 6.75 -1.37 9.61
C ASN A 114 5.77 -0.35 10.18
N TYR A 115 6.30 0.61 10.92
CA TYR A 115 5.57 1.78 11.41
C TYR A 115 6.13 3.02 10.73
N VAL A 116 5.27 3.83 10.13
CA VAL A 116 5.69 4.99 9.33
C VAL A 116 4.94 6.23 9.80
N VAL A 117 5.68 7.32 9.98
CA VAL A 117 5.11 8.65 10.20
C VAL A 117 5.52 9.51 9.00
N HIS A 118 4.55 9.89 8.19
CA HIS A 118 4.79 10.76 7.05
C HIS A 118 4.97 12.22 7.48
N GLY A 119 5.88 12.91 6.80
CA GLY A 119 6.14 14.32 7.02
C GLY A 119 4.96 15.19 6.60
N LEU A 120 4.83 16.35 7.25
CA LEU A 120 3.81 17.35 6.91
C LEU A 120 4.38 18.50 6.05
N VAL A 121 5.62 18.36 5.59
CA VAL A 121 6.23 19.32 4.67
C VAL A 121 5.53 19.21 3.31
N PRO A 122 5.12 20.33 2.67
CA PRO A 122 4.53 20.26 1.34
C PRO A 122 5.46 19.57 0.34
N TYR A 123 4.90 18.70 -0.49
CA TYR A 123 5.69 17.96 -1.48
C TYR A 123 6.41 18.89 -2.48
N TRP A 124 5.84 20.04 -2.81
CA TRP A 124 6.43 21.04 -3.71
C TRP A 124 6.06 22.47 -3.26
N GLY A 125 6.76 23.48 -3.79
CA GLY A 125 6.38 24.89 -3.65
C GLY A 125 6.94 25.58 -2.41
N TYR A 126 6.19 26.51 -1.80
CA TYR A 126 6.66 27.21 -0.61
C TYR A 126 6.61 26.32 0.65
N LEU A 127 7.39 26.65 1.67
CA LEU A 127 7.33 26.01 2.99
C LEU A 127 6.55 26.91 3.95
N PRO A 128 5.42 26.48 4.54
CA PRO A 128 4.68 27.31 5.50
C PRO A 128 5.38 27.39 6.86
N GLN A 129 5.10 28.48 7.58
CA GLN A 129 5.34 28.57 9.02
C GLN A 129 4.12 27.98 9.74
N GLN A 130 4.33 26.95 10.55
CA GLN A 130 3.28 26.30 11.33
C GLN A 130 3.82 25.88 12.69
N GLY A 131 3.63 26.75 13.69
CA GLY A 131 4.14 26.54 15.05
C GLY A 131 3.30 25.61 15.91
N ASP A 132 2.08 25.28 15.49
CA ASP A 132 1.19 24.42 16.25
C ASP A 132 1.67 22.96 16.24
N GLU A 133 1.60 22.31 17.40
CA GLU A 133 1.80 20.88 17.50
C GLU A 133 0.64 20.15 16.81
N THR A 134 0.98 19.22 15.93
CA THR A 134 0.02 18.42 15.17
C THR A 134 0.26 16.95 15.43
N GLU A 135 -0.83 16.19 15.56
CA GLU A 135 -0.76 14.75 15.64
C GLU A 135 -0.69 14.17 14.22
N ALA A 136 0.30 13.32 13.97
CA ALA A 136 0.48 12.60 12.72
C ALA A 136 0.12 11.13 12.95
N PRO A 137 -0.70 10.52 12.08
CA PRO A 137 -1.01 9.11 12.20
C PRO A 137 0.26 8.27 12.03
N VAL A 138 0.39 7.22 12.86
CA VAL A 138 1.45 6.22 12.72
C VAL A 138 0.90 5.09 11.84
N GLU A 139 1.23 5.12 10.55
CA GLU A 139 0.82 4.10 9.59
C GLU A 139 1.44 2.75 9.96
N VAL A 140 0.66 1.69 9.87
CA VAL A 140 1.11 0.29 9.96
C VAL A 140 1.10 -0.30 8.56
N SER A 141 2.26 -0.79 8.12
CA SER A 141 2.36 -1.55 6.88
C SER A 141 3.07 -2.88 7.09
N TYR A 142 2.72 -3.86 6.26
CA TYR A 142 3.34 -5.18 6.22
C TYR A 142 4.01 -5.37 4.87
N THR A 143 5.31 -5.61 4.86
CA THR A 143 6.07 -5.87 3.63
C THR A 143 6.33 -7.36 3.51
N LEU A 144 5.61 -8.02 2.60
CA LEU A 144 5.84 -9.43 2.28
C LEU A 144 7.07 -9.55 1.39
N LYS A 145 8.06 -10.33 1.83
CA LYS A 145 9.32 -10.53 1.12
C LYS A 145 9.15 -11.51 -0.02
N ARG A 146 9.56 -11.12 -1.23
CA ARG A 146 9.35 -11.93 -2.45
C ARG A 146 10.66 -12.29 -3.15
N PRO A 147 11.60 -13.00 -2.48
CA PRO A 147 12.87 -13.36 -3.10
C PRO A 147 12.65 -14.26 -4.33
N ARG A 148 13.37 -13.97 -5.42
CA ARG A 148 13.41 -14.83 -6.61
C ARG A 148 13.88 -16.24 -6.25
N LYS A 149 13.56 -17.22 -7.09
CA LYS A 149 13.80 -18.66 -6.88
C LYS A 149 12.97 -19.25 -5.75
N THR A 150 11.82 -18.65 -5.46
CA THR A 150 10.83 -19.19 -4.52
C THR A 150 9.48 -19.26 -5.19
N GLY A 151 8.63 -20.20 -4.75
CA GLY A 151 7.31 -20.38 -5.32
C GLY A 151 6.52 -19.07 -5.39
N PHE A 152 6.47 -18.29 -4.31
CA PHE A 152 5.72 -17.02 -4.29
C PHE A 152 6.49 -15.85 -4.91
N GLY A 153 7.81 -15.80 -4.79
CA GLY A 153 8.62 -14.70 -5.31
C GLY A 153 8.71 -14.67 -6.84
N ASP A 154 8.72 -15.83 -7.50
CA ASP A 154 8.81 -15.91 -8.97
C ASP A 154 7.47 -15.69 -9.68
N ARG A 155 6.37 -15.55 -8.93
CA ARG A 155 5.02 -15.37 -9.49
C ARG A 155 4.64 -13.91 -9.56
N PRO A 156 4.28 -13.37 -10.73
CA PRO A 156 3.67 -12.04 -10.80
C PRO A 156 2.32 -12.04 -10.09
N LEU A 157 1.98 -10.91 -9.47
CA LEU A 157 0.73 -10.75 -8.73
C LEU A 157 -0.16 -9.76 -9.47
N PRO A 158 -1.37 -10.16 -9.92
CA PRO A 158 -2.33 -9.23 -10.49
C PRO A 158 -2.80 -8.18 -9.48
N GLY A 159 -3.15 -6.99 -9.97
CA GLY A 159 -3.75 -5.96 -9.14
C GLY A 159 -5.10 -6.41 -8.56
N GLY A 160 -5.42 -5.90 -7.36
CA GLY A 160 -6.58 -6.32 -6.60
C GLY A 160 -6.59 -5.77 -5.18
N VAL A 161 -7.18 -6.53 -4.25
CA VAL A 161 -7.31 -6.14 -2.84
C VAL A 161 -6.76 -7.24 -1.94
N ALA A 162 -5.95 -6.88 -0.95
CA ALA A 162 -5.43 -7.76 0.08
C ALA A 162 -6.06 -7.47 1.44
N ARG A 163 -6.62 -8.51 2.06
CA ARG A 163 -7.16 -8.48 3.43
C ARG A 163 -6.20 -9.17 4.38
N MET A 164 -5.80 -8.47 5.43
CA MET A 164 -4.83 -8.94 6.41
C MET A 164 -5.56 -9.39 7.68
N PHE A 165 -5.21 -10.57 8.17
CA PHE A 165 -5.79 -11.18 9.35
C PHE A 165 -4.72 -11.56 10.35
N GLN A 166 -5.03 -11.44 11.64
CA GLN A 166 -4.16 -11.91 12.72
C GLN A 166 -4.99 -12.67 13.74
N ALA A 167 -4.43 -13.72 14.33
CA ALA A 167 -5.07 -14.45 15.40
C ALA A 167 -5.09 -13.62 16.70
N ASP A 168 -6.25 -13.56 17.37
CA ASP A 168 -6.36 -13.04 18.73
C ASP A 168 -5.76 -14.03 19.75
N SER A 169 -5.76 -13.67 21.03
CA SER A 169 -5.25 -14.52 22.12
C SER A 169 -5.98 -15.87 22.27
N THR A 170 -7.18 -16.00 21.68
CA THR A 170 -7.98 -17.22 21.66
C THR A 170 -7.86 -18.00 20.35
N GLY A 171 -7.03 -17.52 19.41
CA GLY A 171 -6.79 -18.15 18.11
C GLY A 171 -7.78 -17.77 17.00
N ARG A 172 -8.72 -16.83 17.24
CA ARG A 172 -9.68 -16.40 16.22
C ARG A 172 -9.05 -15.36 15.30
N LEU A 173 -9.25 -15.52 14.00
CA LEU A 173 -8.74 -14.56 13.02
C LEU A 173 -9.57 -13.28 13.02
N GLN A 174 -8.91 -12.15 13.27
CA GLN A 174 -9.48 -10.81 13.18
C GLN A 174 -8.87 -10.09 11.98
N MET A 175 -9.68 -9.35 11.24
CA MET A 175 -9.19 -8.50 10.16
C MET A 175 -8.48 -7.29 10.76
N VAL A 176 -7.20 -7.11 10.44
CA VAL A 176 -6.37 -6.01 10.94
C VAL A 176 -6.10 -4.94 9.88
N GLY A 177 -6.51 -5.15 8.64
CA GLY A 177 -6.47 -4.14 7.59
C GLY A 177 -6.86 -4.67 6.21
N GLU A 178 -7.05 -3.73 5.29
CA GLU A 178 -7.31 -3.96 3.87
C GLU A 178 -6.45 -2.99 3.05
N ALA A 179 -5.79 -3.49 2.00
CA ALA A 179 -4.90 -2.71 1.15
C ALA A 179 -5.19 -2.99 -0.34
N ALA A 180 -5.09 -1.95 -1.17
CA ALA A 180 -4.99 -2.15 -2.61
C ALA A 180 -3.64 -2.80 -2.96
N VAL A 181 -3.65 -3.62 -4.01
CA VAL A 181 -2.47 -4.27 -4.57
C VAL A 181 -2.40 -3.87 -6.03
N ASP A 182 -1.27 -3.33 -6.46
CA ASP A 182 -1.01 -3.06 -7.88
C ASP A 182 -0.46 -4.32 -8.57
N HIS A 183 -0.44 -4.29 -9.91
CA HIS A 183 0.26 -5.31 -10.68
C HIS A 183 1.73 -5.36 -10.27
N THR A 184 2.12 -6.41 -9.56
CA THR A 184 3.46 -6.53 -8.95
C THR A 184 4.25 -7.62 -9.68
N PRO A 185 5.40 -7.29 -10.31
CA PRO A 185 6.18 -8.27 -11.05
C PRO A 185 6.86 -9.30 -10.12
N ALA A 186 7.43 -10.35 -10.71
CA ALA A 186 8.20 -11.35 -9.98
C ALA A 186 9.46 -10.75 -9.32
N GLY A 187 9.68 -11.04 -8.05
CA GLY A 187 10.84 -10.63 -7.27
C GLY A 187 10.66 -9.37 -6.43
N ASP A 188 9.61 -8.59 -6.65
CA ASP A 188 9.42 -7.30 -5.96
C ASP A 188 8.64 -7.49 -4.65
N ASP A 189 9.10 -6.88 -3.56
CA ASP A 189 8.40 -6.97 -2.27
C ASP A 189 6.98 -6.37 -2.37
N LEU A 190 6.01 -7.01 -1.71
CA LEU A 190 4.63 -6.52 -1.66
C LEU A 190 4.39 -5.77 -0.34
N ARG A 191 4.25 -4.43 -0.40
CA ARG A 191 3.89 -3.60 0.76
C ARG A 191 2.37 -3.45 0.85
N LEU A 192 1.82 -3.80 2.01
CA LEU A 192 0.40 -3.72 2.32
C LEU A 192 0.18 -2.76 3.49
N THR A 193 -0.48 -1.63 3.25
CA THR A 193 -0.83 -0.68 4.32
C THR A 193 -2.11 -1.14 5.02
N ALA A 194 -2.02 -1.44 6.30
CA ALA A 194 -3.14 -1.98 7.09
C ALA A 194 -4.02 -0.91 7.74
N GLY A 195 -3.48 0.29 7.94
CA GLY A 195 -4.16 1.39 8.63
C GLY A 195 -3.20 2.10 9.58
N ASN A 196 -3.71 2.61 10.69
CA ASN A 196 -2.94 3.36 11.68
C ASN A 196 -2.87 2.63 13.02
N ALA A 197 -1.74 2.73 13.71
CA ALA A 197 -1.55 2.16 15.03
C ALA A 197 -2.33 2.96 16.08
N PHE A 198 -3.00 2.27 16.99
CA PHE A 198 -3.69 2.89 18.13
C PHE A 198 -2.73 3.21 19.28
N ASP A 199 -1.84 2.27 19.62
CA ASP A 199 -0.92 2.39 20.76
C ASP A 199 0.38 3.16 20.44
N LEU A 200 0.52 3.65 19.21
CA LEU A 200 1.64 4.52 18.82
C LEU A 200 1.07 5.86 18.40
N THR A 201 1.53 6.93 19.04
CA THR A 201 1.15 8.29 18.69
C THR A 201 2.39 9.08 18.30
N ALA A 202 2.29 9.92 17.27
CA ALA A 202 3.35 10.80 16.85
C ALA A 202 2.85 12.24 16.85
N ARG A 203 3.58 13.12 17.52
CA ARG A 203 3.31 14.56 17.54
C ARG A 203 4.45 15.31 16.92
N ARG A 204 4.13 16.26 16.08
CA ARG A 204 5.09 17.05 15.31
C ARG A 204 4.88 18.52 15.58
N VAL A 205 5.97 19.25 15.79
CA VAL A 205 5.96 20.71 15.91
C VAL A 205 7.11 21.32 15.12
N GLN A 206 6.85 22.44 14.44
CA GLN A 206 7.89 23.28 13.86
C GLN A 206 8.41 24.22 14.95
N THR A 207 9.58 23.92 15.50
CA THR A 207 10.16 24.64 16.64
C THR A 207 10.86 25.95 16.25
N ALA A 208 11.27 26.09 14.99
CA ALA A 208 11.83 27.32 14.46
C ALA A 208 11.57 27.42 12.96
N TYR A 209 11.44 28.64 12.47
CA TYR A 209 11.26 28.95 11.06
C TYR A 209 11.91 30.29 10.73
N VAL A 210 12.80 30.29 9.74
CA VAL A 210 13.47 31.50 9.23
C VAL A 210 13.44 31.48 7.72
N THR A 211 13.13 32.63 7.12
CA THR A 211 13.19 32.81 5.66
C THR A 211 14.15 33.92 5.29
N ARG A 212 14.79 33.75 4.13
CA ARG A 212 15.59 34.77 3.47
C ARG A 212 15.21 34.84 2.01
N ARG A 213 14.96 36.05 1.49
CA ARG A 213 14.78 36.29 0.06
C ARG A 213 16.11 36.75 -0.54
N ASP A 214 16.53 36.09 -1.59
CA ASP A 214 17.73 36.42 -2.36
C ASP A 214 17.30 36.97 -3.72
N SER A 215 17.63 38.22 -3.99
CA SER A 215 17.50 38.75 -5.35
C SER A 215 18.66 38.22 -6.19
N THR A 216 18.36 37.59 -7.32
CA THR A 216 19.34 37.05 -8.26
C THR A 216 19.07 37.62 -9.66
N ARG A 217 20.02 37.43 -10.60
CA ARG A 217 19.85 37.85 -12.01
C ARG A 217 18.63 37.21 -12.69
N THR A 218 18.17 36.06 -12.20
CA THR A 218 17.11 35.25 -12.81
C THR A 218 15.78 35.35 -12.04
N GLY A 219 15.68 36.17 -11.00
CA GLY A 219 14.48 36.31 -10.17
C GLY A 219 14.79 36.39 -8.68
N ILE A 220 13.75 36.40 -7.85
CA ILE A 220 13.86 36.31 -6.40
C ILE A 220 13.73 34.84 -6.04
N ARG A 221 14.68 34.27 -5.28
CA ARG A 221 14.49 32.96 -4.65
C ARG A 221 14.31 33.12 -3.16
N THR A 222 13.50 32.28 -2.55
CA THR A 222 13.32 32.22 -1.10
C THR A 222 13.99 30.97 -0.55
N ILE A 223 14.80 31.16 0.48
CA ILE A 223 15.42 30.10 1.26
C ILE A 223 14.71 30.05 2.60
N ALA A 224 14.11 28.91 2.95
CA ALA A 224 13.59 28.65 4.29
C ALA A 224 14.46 27.66 5.03
N MET A 225 14.64 27.89 6.33
CA MET A 225 15.14 26.92 7.28
C MET A 225 14.06 26.66 8.31
N ALA A 226 13.76 25.38 8.55
CA ALA A 226 12.76 24.98 9.53
C ALA A 226 13.31 23.87 10.42
N ASP A 227 13.11 24.02 11.73
CA ASP A 227 13.41 23.00 12.72
C ASP A 227 12.15 22.26 13.10
N TYR A 228 12.19 20.94 13.03
CA TYR A 228 11.11 20.07 13.45
C TYR A 228 11.52 19.23 14.64
N ARG A 229 10.55 18.98 15.50
CA ARG A 229 10.61 17.94 16.53
C ARG A 229 9.43 17.01 16.33
N VAL A 230 9.71 15.71 16.27
CA VAL A 230 8.71 14.64 16.25
C VAL A 230 8.89 13.81 17.52
N THR A 231 7.87 13.80 18.37
CA THR A 231 7.79 13.00 19.59
C THR A 231 6.90 11.80 19.31
N ILE A 232 7.45 10.60 19.51
CA ILE A 232 6.73 9.35 19.30
C ILE A 232 6.57 8.66 20.65
N ARG A 233 5.33 8.35 21.02
CA ARG A 233 4.99 7.61 22.23
C ARG A 233 4.55 6.20 21.87
N ASN A 234 5.03 5.24 22.64
CA ASN A 234 4.70 3.83 22.52
C ASN A 234 4.03 3.34 23.79
N ALA A 235 2.73 3.05 23.69
CA ALA A 235 1.94 2.48 24.75
C ALA A 235 1.98 0.95 24.77
N THR A 236 2.68 0.27 23.86
CA THR A 236 2.78 -1.20 23.85
C THR A 236 3.82 -1.73 24.84
N ASP A 237 3.74 -3.03 25.14
CA ASP A 237 4.69 -3.75 26.02
C ASP A 237 5.99 -4.16 25.31
N SER A 238 6.16 -3.84 24.03
CA SER A 238 7.37 -4.13 23.27
C SER A 238 7.95 -2.85 22.66
N ALA A 239 9.28 -2.84 22.47
CA ALA A 239 9.91 -1.73 21.77
C ALA A 239 9.51 -1.75 20.29
N ALA A 240 9.29 -0.57 19.72
CA ALA A 240 8.96 -0.40 18.31
C ALA A 240 10.01 0.46 17.62
N THR A 241 10.20 0.23 16.31
CA THR A 241 10.99 1.10 15.45
C THR A 241 10.04 1.78 14.49
N VAL A 242 10.06 3.11 14.46
CA VAL A 242 9.19 3.94 13.62
C VAL A 242 10.06 4.73 12.66
N ASP A 243 9.78 4.59 11.37
CA ASP A 243 10.41 5.36 10.32
C ASP A 243 9.66 6.70 10.16
N VAL A 244 10.31 7.81 10.49
CA VAL A 244 9.80 9.16 10.21
C VAL A 244 10.33 9.57 8.84
N LEU A 245 9.42 9.90 7.92
CA LEU A 245 9.76 10.25 6.55
C LEU A 245 9.59 11.74 6.29
N GLU A 246 10.52 12.34 5.57
CA GLU A 246 10.33 13.64 4.92
C GLU A 246 10.30 13.44 3.41
N GLU A 247 9.23 13.92 2.79
CA GLU A 247 8.94 13.71 1.37
C GLU A 247 8.76 15.05 0.67
N ARG A 248 9.72 15.40 -0.18
CA ARG A 248 9.71 16.69 -0.86
C ARG A 248 10.48 16.66 -2.17
N ALA A 249 9.94 17.28 -3.20
CA ALA A 249 10.62 17.57 -4.45
C ALA A 249 11.16 19.02 -4.50
N GLY A 250 12.09 19.27 -5.42
CA GLY A 250 12.75 20.56 -5.58
C GLY A 250 14.07 20.64 -4.81
N GLU A 251 14.58 21.85 -4.60
CA GLU A 251 15.82 22.06 -3.86
C GLU A 251 15.54 22.04 -2.36
N TRP A 252 15.90 20.94 -1.70
CA TRP A 252 15.85 20.81 -0.25
C TRP A 252 16.97 19.91 0.27
N THR A 253 17.27 20.02 1.55
CA THR A 253 18.23 19.15 2.23
C THR A 253 17.98 19.13 3.73
N VAL A 254 18.32 18.03 4.39
CA VAL A 254 18.43 17.95 5.85
C VAL A 254 19.80 18.48 6.26
N ILE A 255 19.82 19.57 7.04
CA ILE A 255 21.05 20.25 7.48
C ILE A 255 21.62 19.57 8.73
N SER A 256 20.75 19.19 9.66
CA SER A 256 21.13 18.55 10.90
C SER A 256 20.02 17.63 11.38
N SER A 257 20.38 16.60 12.14
CA SER A 257 19.44 15.67 12.74
C SER A 257 20.05 15.04 13.99
N SER A 258 19.20 14.75 14.98
CA SER A 258 19.54 14.01 16.20
C SER A 258 19.65 12.51 15.98
N VAL A 259 19.05 11.99 14.91
CA VAL A 259 19.11 10.59 14.47
C VAL A 259 19.70 10.56 13.06
N PRO A 260 20.50 9.53 12.66
CA PRO A 260 21.03 9.44 11.31
C PRO A 260 19.95 9.63 10.25
N ALA A 261 20.18 10.60 9.36
CA ALA A 261 19.30 10.91 8.23
C ALA A 261 19.69 10.00 7.06
N GLU A 262 18.86 9.03 6.72
CA GLU A 262 19.08 8.14 5.60
C GLU A 262 18.43 8.73 4.34
N LYS A 263 19.25 9.08 3.35
CA LYS A 263 18.75 9.54 2.05
C LYS A 263 18.29 8.33 1.24
N VAL A 264 16.97 8.09 1.22
CA VAL A 264 16.35 6.99 0.47
C VAL A 264 16.28 7.32 -1.01
N SER A 265 15.96 8.57 -1.35
CA SER A 265 15.96 9.08 -2.72
C SER A 265 16.30 10.58 -2.74
N SER A 266 16.25 11.22 -3.91
CA SER A 266 16.34 12.69 -4.00
C SER A 266 15.16 13.40 -3.32
N THR A 267 14.04 12.70 -3.12
CA THR A 267 12.80 13.26 -2.58
C THR A 267 12.40 12.71 -1.23
N ILE A 268 13.06 11.64 -0.74
CA ILE A 268 12.70 10.98 0.52
C ILE A 268 13.92 10.90 1.42
N THR A 269 13.80 11.43 2.64
CA THR A 269 14.74 11.17 3.74
C THR A 269 14.02 10.42 4.85
N ARG A 270 14.67 9.40 5.39
CA ARG A 270 14.16 8.55 6.47
C ARG A 270 14.96 8.76 7.75
N PHE A 271 14.26 8.88 8.87
CA PHE A 271 14.82 8.84 10.22
C PHE A 271 14.26 7.62 10.95
N ARG A 272 15.13 6.68 11.33
CA ARG A 272 14.72 5.48 12.04
C ARG A 272 14.76 5.70 13.54
N VAL A 273 13.60 5.83 14.17
CA VAL A 273 13.47 6.14 15.60
C VAL A 273 13.09 4.87 16.38
N ARG A 274 13.96 4.45 17.29
CA ARG A 274 13.64 3.35 18.21
C ARG A 274 12.95 3.90 19.46
N VAL A 275 11.75 3.42 19.71
CA VAL A 275 10.91 3.83 20.85
C VAL A 275 10.82 2.65 21.83
N PRO A 276 11.21 2.81 23.10
CA PRO A 276 11.12 1.73 24.09
C PRO A 276 9.66 1.34 24.35
N ALA A 277 9.46 0.15 24.93
CA ALA A 277 8.16 -0.27 25.44
C ALA A 277 7.68 0.72 26.52
N ARG A 278 6.38 1.05 26.53
CA ARG A 278 5.76 1.96 27.51
C ARG A 278 6.51 3.29 27.70
N GLY A 279 7.10 3.82 26.62
CA GLY A 279 7.94 5.02 26.68
C GLY A 279 7.79 5.93 25.47
N GLU A 280 8.70 6.88 25.35
CA GLU A 280 8.72 7.85 24.26
C GLU A 280 10.14 8.05 23.72
N ALA A 281 10.23 8.53 22.48
CA ALA A 281 11.47 8.97 21.85
C ALA A 281 11.21 10.22 21.02
N GLN A 282 12.23 11.06 20.88
CA GLN A 282 12.16 12.30 20.12
C GLN A 282 13.21 12.29 19.01
N VAL A 283 12.82 12.77 17.83
CA VAL A 283 13.74 13.12 16.76
C VAL A 283 13.57 14.60 16.43
N THR A 284 14.69 15.33 16.48
CA THR A 284 14.81 16.71 15.99
C THR A 284 15.66 16.75 14.73
N TYR A 285 15.27 17.58 13.78
CA TYR A 285 16.03 17.81 12.54
C TYR A 285 15.72 19.18 11.94
N ARG A 286 16.68 19.71 11.21
CA ARG A 286 16.58 20.97 10.47
C ARG A 286 16.58 20.69 8.98
N ILE A 287 15.64 21.28 8.25
CA ILE A 287 15.65 21.26 6.79
C ILE A 287 15.97 22.65 6.24
N ARG A 288 16.61 22.68 5.07
CA ARG A 288 16.70 23.85 4.19
C ARG A 288 15.89 23.58 2.94
N VAL A 289 15.07 24.54 2.54
CA VAL A 289 14.23 24.47 1.36
C VAL A 289 14.44 25.74 0.53
N VAL A 290 14.49 25.59 -0.80
CA VAL A 290 14.60 26.71 -1.73
C VAL A 290 13.51 26.64 -2.78
N TRP A 291 12.88 27.78 -3.06
CA TRP A 291 11.94 27.96 -4.16
C TRP A 291 12.13 29.33 -4.81
N TRP A 292 11.59 29.49 -6.01
CA TRP A 292 11.62 30.72 -6.80
C TRP A 292 10.28 31.45 -6.73
#